data_AF-A0A833HEY5-F1
#
_entry.id   AF-A0A833HEY5-F1
#
_cell.length_a   1.000
_cell.length_b   1.000
_cell.length_c   1.000
_cell.angle_alpha   90.00
_cell.angle_beta   90.00
_cell.angle_gamma   90.00
#
_symmetry.space_group_name_H-M   'P 1'
#
loop_
_entity.id
_entity.type
_entity.pdbx_description
1 polymer ?
#
loop_
_entity_poly.entity_id
_entity_poly.type
_entity_poly.pdbx_seq_one_letter_code
_entity_poly.pdbx_strand_id
1 'polypeptide(L)'
;MRTISAALAILVGSAAGVAADERPGIRPGMGLAAVEAALKGTCKEYVVTGDSDRFVSCRFDGRDNGAVVAATISPKDRTYFVSWREPAQGDAASYARQIAAGLGFAGPGEDCKLYDYPMLCWSGGDGTVLYSAEQDAQGRYVNYLINEAIEQADTAE
;
A
#
# COMPACT_ATOMS: atom_id res chain seq x y z
N MET A 1 25.85 60.83 2.74
CA MET A 1 24.78 60.37 1.83
C MET A 1 25.47 59.47 0.80
N ARG A 2 25.18 58.17 0.62
CA ARG A 2 23.97 57.37 0.80
C ARG A 2 24.39 55.93 1.19
N THR A 3 23.72 55.38 2.20
CA THR A 3 23.63 53.96 2.49
C THR A 3 22.85 53.27 1.37
N ILE A 4 23.38 52.19 0.79
CA ILE A 4 22.63 51.32 -0.15
C ILE A 4 22.45 49.97 0.55
N SER A 5 21.26 49.79 1.11
CA SER A 5 20.79 48.52 1.65
C SER A 5 20.50 47.57 0.49
N ALA A 6 21.24 46.47 0.41
CA ALA A 6 20.91 45.35 -0.47
C ALA A 6 19.79 44.53 0.19
N ALA A 7 18.57 44.64 -0.33
CA ALA A 7 17.43 43.86 0.12
C ALA A 7 17.58 42.39 -0.33
N LEU A 8 17.69 41.50 0.65
CA LEU A 8 17.69 40.06 0.51
C LEU A 8 16.28 39.60 0.11
N ALA A 9 16.05 39.31 -1.17
CA ALA A 9 14.81 38.71 -1.65
C ALA A 9 14.81 37.19 -1.33
N ILE A 10 14.29 36.83 -0.15
CA ILE A 10 14.01 35.44 0.20
C ILE A 10 12.78 35.01 -0.62
N LEU A 11 13.03 34.38 -1.76
CA LEU A 11 12.01 33.58 -2.45
C LEU A 11 11.70 32.36 -1.58
N VAL A 12 10.67 32.49 -0.75
CA VAL A 12 10.00 31.34 -0.14
C VAL A 12 9.24 30.65 -1.26
N GLY A 13 9.95 29.79 -1.99
CA GLY A 13 9.33 28.87 -2.93
C GLY A 13 8.38 27.99 -2.14
N SER A 14 7.08 28.19 -2.33
CA SER A 14 6.06 27.26 -1.89
C SER A 14 6.34 25.93 -2.59
N ALA A 15 7.03 25.02 -1.91
CA ALA A 15 7.03 23.62 -2.28
C ALA A 15 5.57 23.19 -2.20
N ALA A 16 4.91 23.15 -3.35
CA ALA A 16 3.68 22.41 -3.50
C ALA A 16 4.03 20.96 -3.14
N GLY A 17 3.69 20.57 -1.91
CA GLY A 17 3.80 19.19 -1.49
C GLY A 17 3.03 18.38 -2.52
N VAL A 18 3.74 17.50 -3.21
CA VAL A 18 3.09 16.41 -3.93
C VAL A 18 2.15 15.78 -2.92
N ALA A 19 0.84 15.82 -3.19
CA ALA A 19 -0.13 15.09 -2.39
C ALA A 19 0.35 13.64 -2.44
N ALA A 20 0.98 13.17 -1.37
CA ALA A 20 1.17 11.76 -1.18
C ALA A 20 -0.24 11.19 -1.23
N ASP A 21 -0.54 10.40 -2.26
CA ASP A 21 -1.76 9.60 -2.32
C ASP A 21 -1.95 9.00 -0.93
N GLU A 22 -2.97 9.45 -0.20
CA GLU A 22 -3.28 8.96 1.14
C GLU A 22 -3.87 7.55 1.03
N ARG A 23 -3.07 6.61 0.54
CA ARG A 23 -3.38 5.18 0.63
C ARG A 23 -3.50 4.89 2.13
N PRO A 24 -4.62 4.31 2.59
CA PRO A 24 -4.77 3.92 3.97
C PRO A 24 -3.57 3.08 4.38
N GLY A 25 -2.90 3.50 5.46
CA GLY A 25 -1.62 2.95 5.91
C GLY A 25 -1.74 1.55 6.51
N ILE A 26 -2.59 0.68 5.98
CA ILE A 26 -2.70 -0.70 6.44
C ILE A 26 -1.42 -1.47 6.09
N ARG A 27 -0.93 -2.25 7.05
CA ARG A 27 0.32 -3.00 6.95
C ARG A 27 0.17 -4.36 7.60
N PRO A 28 0.99 -5.34 7.18
CA PRO A 28 1.20 -6.54 7.97
C PRO A 28 1.56 -6.21 9.43
N GLY A 29 1.12 -7.05 10.37
CA GLY A 29 1.24 -6.85 11.81
C GLY A 29 0.06 -6.12 12.46
N MET A 30 -0.74 -5.36 11.70
CA MET A 30 -1.93 -4.69 12.25
C MET A 30 -3.04 -5.69 12.58
N GLY A 31 -3.70 -5.52 13.73
CA GLY A 31 -4.91 -6.28 14.08
C GLY A 31 -6.19 -5.69 13.48
N LEU A 32 -7.31 -6.41 13.61
CA LEU A 32 -8.58 -6.02 12.98
C LEU A 32 -9.04 -4.62 13.38
N ALA A 33 -8.95 -4.26 14.66
CA ALA A 33 -9.38 -2.95 15.14
C ALA A 33 -8.58 -1.80 14.49
N ALA A 34 -7.27 -1.99 14.29
CA ALA A 34 -6.42 -0.99 13.64
C ALA A 34 -6.70 -0.90 12.13
N VAL A 35 -6.95 -2.04 11.48
CA VAL A 35 -7.38 -2.10 10.07
C VAL A 35 -8.74 -1.42 9.89
N GLU A 36 -9.70 -1.69 10.78
CA GLU A 36 -11.01 -1.03 10.78
C GLU A 36 -10.90 0.49 10.94
N ALA A 37 -10.07 0.95 11.88
CA ALA A 37 -9.85 2.37 12.11
C ALA A 37 -9.25 3.07 10.88
N ALA A 38 -8.37 2.39 10.14
CA ALA A 38 -7.76 2.92 8.92
C ALA A 38 -8.73 2.95 7.73
N LEU A 39 -9.72 2.05 7.68
CA LEU A 39 -10.54 1.83 6.50
C LEU A 39 -11.98 2.36 6.63
N LYS A 40 -12.69 2.10 7.74
CA LYS A 40 -14.15 2.32 7.83
C LYS A 40 -14.60 3.75 7.48
N GLY A 41 -13.79 4.77 7.78
CA GLY A 41 -14.11 6.17 7.48
C GLY A 41 -14.00 6.55 6.00
N THR A 42 -13.29 5.76 5.20
CA THR A 42 -12.99 6.06 3.79
C THR A 42 -13.66 5.07 2.82
N CYS A 43 -14.04 3.88 3.29
CA CYS A 43 -14.70 2.88 2.46
C CYS A 43 -16.15 3.25 2.16
N LYS A 44 -16.53 3.14 0.89
CA LYS A 44 -17.95 3.12 0.50
C LYS A 44 -18.61 1.80 0.87
N GLU A 45 -17.89 0.70 0.68
CA GLU A 45 -18.29 -0.65 1.04
C GLU A 45 -17.19 -1.27 1.89
N TYR A 46 -17.54 -1.72 3.09
CA TYR A 46 -16.63 -2.37 4.03
C TYR A 46 -17.21 -3.71 4.47
N VAL A 47 -16.46 -4.78 4.27
CA VAL A 47 -16.90 -6.16 4.55
C VAL A 47 -15.81 -6.87 5.34
N VAL A 48 -16.23 -7.63 6.35
CA VAL A 48 -15.37 -8.58 7.08
C VAL A 48 -16.03 -9.95 7.04
N THR A 49 -15.28 -10.97 6.64
CA THR A 49 -15.75 -12.37 6.54
C THR A 49 -14.71 -13.34 7.07
N GLY A 50 -15.10 -14.58 7.32
CA GLY A 50 -14.21 -15.67 7.72
C GLY A 50 -14.13 -15.86 9.24
N ASP A 51 -14.03 -17.12 9.66
CA ASP A 51 -14.10 -17.51 11.08
C ASP A 51 -12.71 -17.70 11.69
N SER A 52 -11.81 -18.40 11.00
CA SER A 52 -10.40 -18.57 11.42
C SER A 52 -9.57 -17.38 10.97
N ASP A 53 -9.33 -17.30 9.66
CA ASP A 53 -8.76 -16.10 9.05
C ASP A 53 -9.89 -15.11 8.79
N ARG A 54 -9.65 -13.86 9.16
CA ARG A 54 -10.57 -12.76 8.89
C ARG A 54 -10.11 -12.03 7.63
N PHE A 55 -11.00 -11.99 6.66
CA PHE A 55 -10.81 -11.29 5.39
C PHE A 55 -11.55 -9.96 5.45
N VAL A 56 -10.79 -8.87 5.40
CA VAL A 56 -11.31 -7.51 5.32
C VAL A 56 -11.27 -7.07 3.86
N SER A 57 -12.35 -6.50 3.35
CA SER A 57 -12.39 -5.85 2.04
C SER A 57 -13.01 -4.46 2.13
N CYS A 58 -12.42 -3.51 1.41
CA CYS A 58 -12.87 -2.14 1.33
C CYS A 58 -12.85 -1.65 -0.12
N ARG A 59 -14.00 -1.19 -0.62
CA ARG A 59 -14.11 -0.47 -1.91
C ARG A 59 -14.30 1.02 -1.63
N PHE A 60 -13.51 1.87 -2.28
CA PHE A 60 -13.52 3.32 -1.98
C PHE A 60 -14.64 4.09 -2.67
N ASP A 61 -15.06 3.67 -3.87
CA ASP A 61 -15.99 4.43 -4.70
C ASP A 61 -17.26 3.66 -5.12
N GLY A 62 -17.42 2.42 -4.63
CA GLY A 62 -18.55 1.54 -4.96
C GLY A 62 -18.61 1.11 -6.43
N ARG A 63 -17.57 1.36 -7.23
CA ARG A 63 -17.50 0.96 -8.64
C ARG A 63 -16.79 -0.38 -8.78
N ASP A 64 -17.19 -1.14 -9.79
CA ASP A 64 -16.61 -2.47 -10.00
C ASP A 64 -15.13 -2.46 -10.39
N ASN A 65 -14.72 -1.46 -11.15
CA ASN A 65 -13.34 -1.18 -11.53
C ASN A 65 -12.67 -0.12 -10.63
N GLY A 66 -13.29 0.21 -9.49
CA GLY A 66 -12.77 1.18 -8.54
C GLY A 66 -11.57 0.65 -7.75
N ALA A 67 -10.98 1.54 -6.95
CA ALA A 67 -9.93 1.14 -6.02
C ALA A 67 -10.50 0.22 -4.93
N VAL A 68 -9.78 -0.87 -4.65
CA VAL A 68 -10.13 -1.87 -3.66
C VAL A 68 -8.91 -2.24 -2.87
N VAL A 69 -9.08 -2.36 -1.56
CA VAL A 69 -8.09 -2.96 -0.68
C VAL A 69 -8.69 -4.16 0.03
N ALA A 70 -7.89 -5.22 0.15
CA ALA A 70 -8.24 -6.38 0.95
C ALA A 70 -7.08 -6.76 1.87
N ALA A 71 -7.39 -7.24 3.06
CA ALA A 71 -6.41 -7.70 4.03
C ALA A 71 -6.85 -9.04 4.63
N THR A 72 -5.88 -9.93 4.85
CA THR A 72 -6.10 -11.19 5.56
C THR A 72 -5.41 -11.12 6.92
N ILE A 73 -6.19 -11.39 7.96
CA ILE A 73 -5.80 -11.29 9.36
C ILE A 73 -5.85 -12.69 9.95
N SER A 74 -4.73 -13.10 10.55
CA SER A 74 -4.57 -14.42 11.16
C SER A 74 -5.48 -14.61 12.39
N PRO A 75 -5.60 -15.85 12.90
CA PRO A 75 -6.35 -16.13 14.13
C PRO A 75 -5.78 -15.42 15.36
N LYS A 76 -4.49 -15.04 15.32
CA LYS A 76 -3.81 -14.28 16.40
C LYS A 76 -3.92 -12.76 16.24
N ASP A 77 -4.85 -12.29 15.40
CA ASP A 77 -5.13 -10.87 15.16
C ASP A 77 -3.95 -10.09 14.58
N ARG A 78 -3.24 -10.69 13.62
CA ARG A 78 -2.17 -10.02 12.86
C ARG A 78 -2.42 -10.15 11.37
N THR A 79 -2.46 -9.02 10.68
CA THR A 79 -2.50 -8.98 9.21
C THR A 79 -1.20 -9.57 8.68
N TYR A 80 -1.27 -10.51 7.75
CA TYR A 80 -0.07 -11.07 7.10
C TYR A 80 -0.07 -10.83 5.59
N PHE A 81 -1.25 -10.55 5.02
CA PHE A 81 -1.41 -10.28 3.59
C PHE A 81 -2.29 -9.06 3.40
N VAL A 82 -1.86 -8.15 2.53
CA VAL A 82 -2.66 -7.02 2.03
C VAL A 82 -2.57 -6.97 0.52
N SER A 83 -3.70 -6.81 -0.17
CA SER A 83 -3.74 -6.51 -1.60
C SER A 83 -4.36 -5.14 -1.85
N TRP A 84 -3.71 -4.31 -2.66
CA TRP A 84 -4.21 -3.02 -3.13
C TRP A 84 -4.40 -3.07 -4.64
N ARG A 85 -5.59 -2.71 -5.12
CA ARG A 85 -5.93 -2.69 -6.54
C ARG A 85 -6.48 -1.32 -6.89
N GLU A 86 -5.92 -0.66 -7.89
CA GLU A 86 -6.42 0.64 -8.33
C GLU A 86 -6.26 0.87 -9.84
N PRO A 87 -7.18 1.61 -10.46
CA PRO A 87 -6.96 2.10 -11.81
C PRO A 87 -5.80 3.10 -11.80
N ALA A 88 -4.79 2.88 -12.63
CA ALA A 88 -3.73 3.84 -12.86
C ALA A 88 -3.37 3.91 -14.35
N GLN A 89 -2.70 4.99 -14.74
CA GLN A 89 -2.16 5.18 -16.09
C GLN A 89 -0.64 5.10 -16.05
N GLY A 90 -0.04 4.77 -17.20
CA GLY A 90 1.41 4.68 -17.34
C GLY A 90 1.89 3.24 -17.48
N ASP A 91 3.20 3.06 -17.40
CA ASP A 91 3.82 1.74 -17.41
C ASP A 91 3.87 1.13 -16.00
N ALA A 92 3.88 -0.20 -15.96
CA ALA A 92 3.82 -0.96 -14.71
C ALA A 92 5.02 -0.68 -13.79
N ALA A 93 6.21 -0.42 -14.34
CA ALA A 93 7.41 -0.22 -13.53
C ALA A 93 7.42 1.16 -12.86
N SER A 94 6.97 2.20 -13.57
CA SER A 94 6.79 3.55 -13.01
C SER A 94 5.75 3.53 -11.90
N TYR A 95 4.61 2.87 -12.13
CA TYR A 95 3.58 2.68 -11.11
C TYR A 95 4.14 1.95 -9.89
N ALA A 96 4.79 0.80 -10.08
CA ALA A 96 5.35 0.00 -8.99
C ALA A 96 6.32 0.81 -8.10
N ARG A 97 7.20 1.62 -8.71
CA ARG A 97 8.14 2.49 -7.97
C ARG A 97 7.43 3.59 -7.18
N GLN A 98 6.39 4.19 -7.74
CA GLN A 98 5.58 5.19 -7.04
C GLN A 98 4.91 4.58 -5.81
N ILE A 99 4.33 3.39 -5.95
CA ILE A 99 3.72 2.66 -4.84
C ILE A 99 4.75 2.31 -3.77
N ALA A 100 5.88 1.73 -4.16
CA ALA A 100 6.96 1.38 -3.24
C ALA A 100 7.41 2.60 -2.43
N ALA A 101 7.71 3.71 -3.09
CA ALA A 101 8.12 4.95 -2.43
C ALA A 101 7.02 5.52 -1.51
N GLY A 102 5.77 5.53 -1.95
CA GLY A 102 4.63 5.98 -1.14
C GLY A 102 4.40 5.12 0.10
N LEU A 103 4.77 3.84 0.02
CA LEU A 103 4.75 2.90 1.14
C LEU A 103 6.09 2.85 1.91
N GLY A 104 7.02 3.77 1.65
CA GLY A 104 8.30 3.85 2.38
C GLY A 104 9.28 2.72 2.09
N PHE A 105 9.04 1.93 1.04
CA PHE A 105 10.04 1.01 0.51
C PHE A 105 11.06 1.79 -0.32
N ALA A 106 12.32 1.40 -0.22
CA ALA A 106 13.43 2.08 -0.86
C ALA A 106 14.16 1.17 -1.85
N GLY A 107 14.86 1.78 -2.82
CA GLY A 107 15.68 1.06 -3.79
C GLY A 107 14.98 0.82 -5.14
N PRO A 108 15.70 0.22 -6.10
CA PRO A 108 15.24 0.11 -7.49
C PRO A 108 14.13 -0.93 -7.70
N GLY A 109 13.88 -1.79 -6.71
CA GLY A 109 13.12 -3.02 -6.87
C GLY A 109 14.00 -4.11 -7.46
N GLU A 110 13.70 -5.36 -7.14
CA GLU A 110 14.41 -6.53 -7.66
C GLU A 110 13.41 -7.56 -8.21
N ASP A 111 13.88 -8.41 -9.12
CA ASP A 111 13.06 -9.48 -9.67
C ASP A 111 12.91 -10.60 -8.62
N CYS A 112 11.69 -10.84 -8.19
CA CYS A 112 11.32 -11.80 -7.15
C CYS A 112 10.25 -12.76 -7.68
N LYS A 113 9.83 -13.68 -6.80
CA LYS A 113 8.64 -14.51 -7.04
C LYS A 113 7.65 -14.40 -5.90
N LEU A 114 6.38 -14.29 -6.25
CA LEU A 114 5.27 -14.56 -5.35
C LEU A 114 4.67 -15.91 -5.73
N TYR A 115 4.85 -16.91 -4.87
CA TYR A 115 4.69 -18.32 -5.21
C TYR A 115 5.61 -18.67 -6.40
N ASP A 116 5.09 -18.79 -7.62
CA ASP A 116 5.85 -19.07 -8.84
C ASP A 116 5.78 -17.94 -9.88
N TYR A 117 5.05 -16.86 -9.58
CA TYR A 117 4.86 -15.75 -10.50
C TYR A 117 6.00 -14.74 -10.40
N PRO A 118 6.72 -14.43 -11.49
CA PRO A 118 7.78 -13.44 -11.47
C PRO A 118 7.17 -12.05 -11.28
N MET A 119 7.67 -11.32 -10.30
CA MET A 119 7.18 -9.99 -9.94
C MET A 119 8.32 -9.07 -9.53
N LEU A 120 8.16 -7.77 -9.75
CA LEU A 120 9.05 -6.78 -9.15
C LEU A 120 8.71 -6.65 -7.67
N CYS A 121 9.72 -6.72 -6.80
CA CYS A 121 9.50 -6.63 -5.36
C CYS A 121 10.49 -5.72 -4.61
N TRP A 122 10.08 -5.35 -3.39
CA TRP A 122 10.88 -4.61 -2.43
C TRP A 122 10.75 -5.22 -1.05
N SER A 123 11.90 -5.46 -0.41
CA SER A 123 11.96 -5.84 1.00
C SER A 123 11.82 -4.61 1.90
N GLY A 124 11.01 -4.73 2.95
CA GLY A 124 10.77 -3.70 3.96
C GLY A 124 11.22 -4.14 5.36
N GLY A 125 10.93 -3.30 6.34
CA GLY A 125 11.10 -3.65 7.75
C GLY A 125 10.23 -4.84 8.17
N ASP A 126 10.62 -5.49 9.26
CA ASP A 126 9.87 -6.56 9.94
C ASP A 126 9.57 -7.81 9.08
N GLY A 127 10.31 -8.02 7.99
CA GLY A 127 10.14 -9.16 7.08
C GLY A 127 9.02 -8.99 6.05
N THR A 128 8.50 -7.77 5.87
CA THR A 128 7.46 -7.50 4.88
C THR A 128 8.06 -7.34 3.47
N VAL A 129 7.43 -7.95 2.46
CA VAL A 129 7.78 -7.77 1.05
C VAL A 129 6.61 -7.14 0.30
N LEU A 130 6.89 -6.12 -0.52
CA LEU A 130 5.95 -5.56 -1.48
C LEU A 130 6.18 -6.20 -2.84
N TYR A 131 5.15 -6.81 -3.43
CA TYR A 131 5.12 -7.27 -4.82
C TYR A 131 4.21 -6.38 -5.65
N SER A 132 4.64 -5.95 -6.83
CA SER A 132 3.87 -5.06 -7.71
C SER A 132 4.18 -5.33 -9.19
N ALA A 133 3.18 -5.12 -10.05
CA ALA A 133 3.28 -4.81 -11.50
C ALA A 133 2.16 -5.45 -12.34
N GLU A 134 1.34 -6.33 -11.77
CA GLU A 134 0.26 -6.98 -12.52
C GLU A 134 -0.97 -6.10 -12.65
N GLN A 135 -1.74 -6.30 -13.72
CA GLN A 135 -3.11 -5.82 -13.83
C GLN A 135 -4.09 -6.97 -13.61
N ASP A 136 -5.16 -6.72 -12.86
CA ASP A 136 -6.27 -7.67 -12.77
C ASP A 136 -7.15 -7.65 -14.03
N ALA A 137 -8.17 -8.52 -14.07
CA ALA A 137 -9.09 -8.63 -15.20
C ALA A 137 -9.89 -7.33 -15.48
N GLN A 138 -9.91 -6.37 -14.54
CA GLN A 138 -10.55 -5.07 -14.69
C GLN A 138 -9.57 -3.97 -15.12
N GLY A 139 -8.30 -4.32 -15.40
CA GLY A 139 -7.25 -3.38 -15.81
C GLY A 139 -6.71 -2.54 -14.66
N ARG A 140 -6.92 -2.96 -13.40
CA ARG A 140 -6.36 -2.27 -12.22
C ARG A 140 -5.00 -2.85 -11.90
N TYR A 141 -4.03 -1.99 -11.61
CA TYR A 141 -2.77 -2.49 -11.10
C TYR A 141 -2.94 -3.07 -9.70
N VAL A 142 -2.25 -4.18 -9.45
CA VAL A 142 -2.31 -4.93 -8.20
C VAL A 142 -0.95 -4.87 -7.50
N ASN A 143 -1.01 -4.61 -6.20
CA ASN A 143 0.13 -4.68 -5.30
C ASN A 143 -0.21 -5.59 -4.12
N TYR A 144 0.80 -6.32 -3.63
CA TYR A 144 0.68 -7.18 -2.45
C TYR A 144 1.72 -6.79 -1.41
N LEU A 145 1.31 -6.63 -0.15
CA LEU A 145 2.22 -6.61 1.00
C LEU A 145 2.07 -7.93 1.74
N ILE A 146 3.18 -8.64 1.91
CA ILE A 146 3.18 -9.98 2.50
C ILE A 146 4.22 -10.06 3.60
N ASN A 147 3.86 -10.66 4.73
CA ASN A 147 4.79 -11.02 5.79
C ASN A 147 4.66 -12.52 6.09
N GLU A 148 5.47 -13.31 5.38
CA GLU A 148 5.45 -14.78 5.47
C GLU A 148 5.80 -15.27 6.86
N ALA A 149 6.59 -14.51 7.64
CA ALA A 149 6.92 -14.87 9.02
C ALA A 149 5.69 -14.82 9.94
N ILE A 150 4.82 -13.82 9.76
CA ILE A 150 3.53 -13.78 10.47
C ILE A 150 2.63 -14.91 10.00
N GLU A 151 2.52 -15.11 8.69
CA GLU A 151 1.70 -16.19 8.11
C GLU A 151 2.11 -17.54 8.70
N GLN A 152 3.37 -17.94 8.57
CA GLN A 152 3.89 -19.20 9.08
C GLN A 152 3.73 -19.33 10.60
N ALA A 153 3.99 -18.27 11.38
CA ALA A 153 3.90 -18.34 12.83
C ALA A 153 2.46 -18.41 13.37
N ASP A 154 1.48 -17.92 12.61
CA ASP A 154 0.10 -17.80 13.08
C ASP A 154 -0.87 -18.81 12.47
N THR A 155 -0.52 -19.42 11.34
CA THR A 155 -1.35 -20.42 10.66
C THR A 155 -0.81 -21.84 10.77
N ALA A 156 0.41 -22.04 11.30
CA ALA A 156 0.90 -23.37 11.63
C ALA A 156 0.11 -23.97 12.82
N GLU A 157 -0.47 -25.16 12.58
CA GLU A 157 -1.22 -25.96 13.56
C GLU A 157 -0.33 -26.59 14.64
#